data_AF-A0AAW6XVR0-F1
#
_entry.id   AF-A0AAW6XVR0-F1
#
_cell.length_a   1.000
_cell.length_b   1.000
_cell.length_c   1.000
_cell.angle_alpha   90.00
_cell.angle_beta   90.00
_cell.angle_gamma   90.00
#
_symmetry.space_group_name_H-M   'P 1'
#
loop_
_entity.id
_entity.type
_entity.pdbx_description
1 polymer ?
#
loop_
_entity_poly.entity_id
_entity_poly.type
_entity_poly.pdbx_seq_one_letter_code
_entity_poly.pdbx_strand_id
1 'polypeptide(L)'
;LHLEIIRERIEREAGISIIATAPSVVYNVITEDGTHVQVTNPSEYPDGKLREVREPVVNATILTPSEFVGAVMELCQGRRGVMKGMDYLSPERVEIHYTLPLAEIVLDFFDQLKSRTKGYASLDYDVEGEQVADLVKVDILLNGDGVDAFSAIVHRDNAYAYGVKM
;
A
#
# COMPACT_ATOMS: atom_id res chain seq x y z
N LEU A 1 -6.14 -10.05 -10.11
CA LEU A 1 -7.32 -10.91 -10.39
C LEU A 1 -8.65 -10.18 -10.60
N HIS A 2 -9.28 -9.49 -9.61
CA HIS A 2 -10.60 -8.86 -9.84
C HIS A 2 -10.57 -7.68 -10.83
N LEU A 3 -9.57 -6.80 -10.72
CA LEU A 3 -9.43 -5.62 -11.59
C LEU A 3 -9.06 -6.00 -13.04
N GLU A 4 -8.23 -7.03 -13.23
CA GLU A 4 -7.86 -7.53 -14.56
C GLU A 4 -9.04 -8.12 -15.32
N ILE A 5 -9.89 -8.91 -14.66
CA ILE A 5 -11.08 -9.50 -15.28
C ILE A 5 -12.07 -8.40 -15.70
N ILE A 6 -12.26 -7.37 -14.88
CA ILE A 6 -13.13 -6.24 -15.21
C ILE A 6 -12.56 -5.46 -16.39
N ARG A 7 -11.25 -5.21 -16.41
CA ARG A 7 -10.58 -4.52 -17.51
C ARG A 7 -10.72 -5.29 -18.83
N GLU A 8 -10.38 -6.59 -18.86
CA GLU A 8 -10.50 -7.42 -20.06
C GLU A 8 -11.93 -7.45 -20.59
N ARG A 9 -12.92 -7.52 -19.69
CA ARG A 9 -14.34 -7.49 -20.09
C ARG A 9 -14.73 -6.16 -20.71
N ILE A 10 -14.32 -5.02 -20.16
CA ILE A 10 -14.67 -3.72 -20.74
C ILE A 10 -13.97 -3.50 -22.08
N GLU A 11 -12.69 -3.86 -22.20
CA GLU A 11 -11.97 -3.77 -23.48
C GLU A 11 -12.64 -4.64 -24.56
N ARG A 12 -13.05 -5.86 -24.21
CA ARG A 12 -13.67 -6.81 -25.16
C ARG A 12 -15.13 -6.50 -25.48
N GLU A 13 -15.93 -6.10 -24.49
CA GLU A 13 -17.38 -5.90 -24.65
C GLU A 13 -17.73 -4.47 -25.10
N ALA A 14 -17.00 -3.46 -24.62
CA ALA A 14 -17.28 -2.04 -24.93
C ALA A 14 -16.34 -1.42 -25.97
N GLY A 15 -15.24 -2.10 -26.33
CA GLY A 15 -14.27 -1.59 -27.30
C GLY A 15 -13.50 -0.35 -26.82
N ILE A 16 -13.46 -0.12 -25.51
CA ILE A 16 -12.80 1.04 -24.89
C ILE A 16 -11.44 0.59 -24.35
N SER A 17 -10.37 1.25 -24.80
CA SER A 17 -9.02 1.05 -24.26
C SER A 17 -8.92 1.73 -22.89
N ILE A 18 -8.62 0.96 -21.84
CA ILE A 18 -8.48 1.47 -20.48
C ILE A 18 -7.01 1.42 -20.06
N ILE A 19 -6.52 2.54 -19.55
CA ILE A 19 -5.23 2.61 -18.85
C ILE A 19 -5.54 2.57 -17.35
N ALA A 20 -5.11 1.51 -16.68
CA ALA A 20 -5.19 1.40 -15.23
C ALA A 20 -3.93 2.02 -14.62
N THR A 21 -4.11 3.05 -13.79
CA THR A 21 -3.04 3.63 -12.97
C THR A 21 -2.87 2.84 -11.68
N ALA A 22 -1.76 3.07 -10.97
CA ALA A 22 -1.57 2.48 -9.65
C ALA A 22 -2.74 2.87 -8.72
N PRO A 23 -3.27 1.94 -7.92
CA PRO A 23 -4.31 2.26 -6.95
C PRO A 23 -3.77 3.28 -5.94
N SER A 24 -4.53 4.34 -5.66
CA SER A 24 -4.22 5.29 -4.60
C SER A 24 -5.08 5.04 -3.37
N VAL A 25 -4.56 5.45 -2.22
CA VAL A 25 -5.34 5.55 -0.98
C VAL A 25 -5.58 7.02 -0.67
N VAL A 26 -6.59 7.28 0.15
CA VAL A 26 -6.92 8.64 0.58
C VAL A 26 -6.05 9.01 1.77
N TYR A 27 -5.36 10.13 1.69
CA TYR A 27 -4.55 10.69 2.78
C TYR A 27 -5.23 11.91 3.38
N ASN A 28 -5.09 12.09 4.69
CA ASN A 28 -5.55 13.30 5.38
C ASN A 28 -4.34 14.15 5.77
N VAL A 29 -4.21 15.32 5.16
CA VAL A 29 -3.11 16.25 5.37
C VAL A 29 -3.57 17.44 6.19
N ILE A 30 -2.77 17.84 7.17
CA ILE A 30 -2.96 19.05 7.96
C ILE A 30 -1.81 20.00 7.63
N THR A 31 -2.13 21.16 7.03
CA THR A 31 -1.13 22.20 6.72
C THR A 31 -0.71 22.96 7.99
N GLU A 32 0.39 23.73 7.93
CA GLU A 32 0.81 24.57 9.07
C GLU A 32 -0.28 25.55 9.52
N ASP A 33 -1.11 26.03 8.59
CA ASP A 33 -2.24 26.92 8.87
C ASP A 33 -3.44 26.21 9.54
N GLY A 34 -3.38 24.89 9.73
CA GLY A 34 -4.43 24.09 10.33
C GLY A 34 -5.53 23.67 9.36
N THR A 35 -5.36 23.89 8.06
CA THR A 35 -6.30 23.44 7.03
C THR A 35 -6.21 21.93 6.87
N HIS A 36 -7.37 21.27 6.90
CA HIS A 36 -7.50 19.84 6.61
C HIS A 36 -7.75 19.65 5.11
N VAL A 37 -6.84 18.93 4.45
CA VAL A 37 -6.93 18.61 3.03
C VAL A 37 -6.97 17.10 2.89
N GLN A 38 -8.05 16.61 2.28
CA GLN A 38 -8.14 15.21 1.88
C GLN A 38 -7.50 15.07 0.50
N VAL A 39 -6.44 14.27 0.42
CA VAL A 39 -5.66 14.05 -0.80
C VAL A 39 -6.01 12.68 -1.36
N THR A 40 -6.63 12.65 -2.53
CA THR A 40 -7.02 11.41 -3.22
C THR A 40 -6.08 11.06 -4.36
N ASN A 41 -5.39 12.07 -4.87
CA ASN A 41 -4.41 11.97 -5.95
C ASN A 41 -3.09 12.64 -5.53
N PRO A 42 -1.92 12.08 -5.87
CA PRO A 42 -0.62 12.74 -5.70
C PRO A 42 -0.55 14.19 -6.21
N SER A 43 -1.28 14.57 -7.26
CA SER A 43 -1.32 15.96 -7.75
C SER A 43 -2.00 16.94 -6.79
N GLU A 44 -2.90 16.46 -5.92
CA GLU A 44 -3.58 17.26 -4.90
C GLU A 44 -2.76 17.44 -3.62
N TYR A 45 -1.61 16.77 -3.54
CA TYR A 45 -0.76 16.84 -2.36
C TYR A 45 -0.22 18.27 -2.19
N PRO A 46 -0.51 18.93 -1.07
CA PRO A 46 -0.18 20.34 -0.89
C PRO A 46 1.32 20.60 -0.87
N ASP A 47 1.74 21.62 -1.61
CA ASP A 47 3.12 22.09 -1.62
C ASP A 47 3.43 22.91 -0.36
N GLY A 48 4.63 22.72 0.21
CA GLY A 48 5.11 23.47 1.36
C GLY A 48 5.30 22.64 2.62
N LYS A 49 5.35 23.31 3.78
CA LYS A 49 5.50 22.63 5.07
C LYS A 49 4.16 22.10 5.54
N LEU A 50 4.13 20.80 5.81
CA LEU A 50 2.97 20.12 6.34
C LEU A 50 3.18 19.89 7.83
N ARG A 51 2.12 20.09 8.60
CA ARG A 51 2.14 19.85 10.04
C ARG A 51 2.03 18.35 10.32
N GLU A 52 1.11 17.68 9.64
CA GLU A 52 0.85 16.25 9.86
C GLU A 52 0.26 15.63 8.61
N VAL A 53 0.69 14.42 8.27
CA VAL A 53 0.10 13.61 7.21
C VAL A 53 -0.37 12.31 7.82
N ARG A 54 -1.63 11.96 7.56
CA ARG A 54 -2.26 10.75 8.04
C ARG A 54 -2.55 9.82 6.87
N GLU A 55 -2.17 8.56 7.04
CA GLU A 55 -2.45 7.49 6.09
C GLU A 55 -3.41 6.46 6.70
N PRO A 56 -4.25 5.81 5.88
CA PRO A 56 -5.15 4.77 6.34
C PRO A 56 -4.35 3.51 6.70
N VAL A 57 -4.70 2.92 7.84
CA VAL A 57 -4.13 1.67 8.35
C VAL A 57 -5.19 0.59 8.43
N VAL A 58 -4.73 -0.65 8.28
CA VAL A 58 -5.57 -1.83 8.41
C VAL A 58 -4.99 -2.78 9.44
N ASN A 59 -5.90 -3.46 10.14
CA ASN A 59 -5.59 -4.66 10.90
C ASN A 59 -5.61 -5.84 9.94
N ALA A 60 -4.44 -6.38 9.64
CA ALA A 60 -4.25 -7.56 8.82
C ALA A 60 -4.15 -8.81 9.70
N THR A 61 -4.93 -9.82 9.37
CA THR A 61 -4.86 -11.17 9.93
C THR A 61 -4.36 -12.12 8.86
N ILE A 62 -3.20 -12.72 9.10
CA ILE A 62 -2.55 -13.63 8.16
C ILE A 62 -2.51 -15.03 8.76
N LEU A 63 -3.11 -15.99 8.07
CA LEU A 63 -3.00 -17.40 8.42
C LEU A 63 -2.00 -18.06 7.49
N THR A 64 -1.03 -18.77 8.06
CA THR A 64 0.02 -19.43 7.29
C THR A 64 0.54 -20.70 7.99
N PRO A 65 1.06 -21.68 7.26
CA PRO A 65 1.79 -22.78 7.87
C PRO A 65 3.00 -22.33 8.68
N SER A 66 3.33 -23.05 9.76
CA SER A 66 4.43 -22.68 10.67
C SER A 66 5.81 -22.58 10.00
N GLU A 67 6.03 -23.33 8.91
CA GLU A 67 7.24 -23.25 8.08
C GLU A 67 7.44 -21.91 7.35
N PHE A 68 6.37 -21.15 7.08
CA PHE A 68 6.42 -19.90 6.30
C PHE A 68 6.34 -18.63 7.15
N VAL A 69 6.20 -18.76 8.49
CA VAL A 69 6.05 -17.63 9.41
C VAL A 69 7.17 -16.60 9.23
N GLY A 70 8.43 -17.04 9.14
CA GLY A 70 9.56 -16.12 8.96
C GLY A 70 9.46 -15.29 7.68
N ALA A 71 9.05 -15.91 6.56
CA ALA A 71 8.90 -15.22 5.28
C ALA A 71 7.75 -14.21 5.29
N VAL A 72 6.66 -14.52 6.00
CA VAL A 72 5.53 -13.62 6.20
C VAL A 72 5.92 -12.44 7.08
N MET A 73 6.63 -12.68 8.18
CA MET A 73 7.11 -11.62 9.07
C MET A 73 8.05 -10.65 8.36
N GLU A 74 8.99 -11.17 7.58
CA GLU A 74 9.91 -10.35 6.77
C GLU A 74 9.15 -9.48 5.76
N LEU A 75 8.14 -10.05 5.08
CA LEU A 75 7.30 -9.31 4.15
C LEU A 75 6.53 -8.18 4.86
N CYS A 76 5.92 -8.46 6.01
CA CYS A 76 5.16 -7.45 6.76
C CYS A 76 6.07 -6.33 7.29
N GLN A 77 7.25 -6.68 7.81
CA GLN A 77 8.22 -5.69 8.30
C GLN A 77 8.76 -4.80 7.17
N GLY A 78 9.05 -5.38 6.00
CA GLY A 78 9.43 -4.61 4.81
C GLY A 78 8.36 -3.64 4.32
N ARG A 79 7.12 -3.81 4.79
CA ARG A 79 5.94 -3.00 4.45
C ARG A 79 5.51 -2.10 5.60
N ARG A 80 6.44 -1.75 6.49
CA ARG A 80 6.21 -0.90 7.68
C ARG A 80 5.16 -1.48 8.63
N GLY A 81 4.98 -2.79 8.61
CA GLY A 81 4.01 -3.49 9.45
C GLY A 81 4.47 -3.60 10.90
N VAL A 82 3.54 -3.34 11.81
CA VAL A 82 3.75 -3.50 13.26
C VAL A 82 3.04 -4.76 13.73
N MET A 83 3.80 -5.73 14.23
CA MET A 83 3.24 -6.99 14.75
C MET A 83 2.43 -6.70 16.02
N LYS A 84 1.18 -7.16 16.05
CA LYS A 84 0.28 -7.04 17.22
C LYS A 84 0.24 -8.32 18.04
N GLY A 85 0.29 -9.47 17.38
CA GLY A 85 0.17 -10.76 18.04
C GLY A 85 0.44 -11.91 17.08
N MET A 86 0.66 -13.09 17.66
CA MET A 86 0.84 -14.33 16.93
C MET A 86 0.31 -15.48 17.77
N ASP A 87 -0.59 -16.27 17.19
CA ASP A 87 -1.28 -17.37 17.85
C ASP A 87 -1.10 -18.67 17.06
N TYR A 88 -0.70 -19.72 17.77
CA TYR A 88 -0.59 -21.06 17.18
C TYR A 88 -1.93 -21.76 17.27
N LEU A 89 -2.67 -21.79 16.16
CA LEU A 89 -3.93 -22.53 16.05
C LEU A 89 -3.67 -24.06 16.09
N SER A 90 -2.52 -24.51 15.61
CA SER A 90 -2.03 -25.89 15.70
C SER A 90 -0.49 -25.93 15.55
N PRO A 91 0.17 -27.09 15.71
CA PRO A 91 1.61 -27.21 15.46
C PRO A 91 2.04 -26.81 14.04
N GLU A 92 1.11 -26.92 13.09
CA GLU A 92 1.35 -26.68 11.67
C GLU A 92 0.77 -25.35 11.19
N ARG A 93 -0.09 -24.67 11.97
CA ARG A 93 -0.79 -23.44 11.56
C ARG A 93 -0.62 -22.31 12.55
N VAL A 94 -0.30 -21.15 12.01
CA VAL A 94 -0.07 -19.92 12.78
C VAL A 94 -0.95 -18.82 12.20
N GLU A 95 -1.59 -18.10 13.11
CA GLU A 95 -2.31 -16.85 12.84
C GLU A 95 -1.45 -15.69 13.34
N ILE A 96 -1.27 -14.66 12.50
CA ILE A 96 -0.40 -13.52 12.78
C ILE A 96 -1.19 -12.25 12.54
N HIS A 97 -1.17 -11.35 13.52
CA HIS A 97 -1.85 -10.06 13.45
C HIS A 97 -0.84 -8.92 13.27
N TYR A 98 -1.08 -8.08 12.28
CA TYR A 98 -0.26 -6.92 11.95
C TYR A 98 -1.13 -5.68 11.73
N THR A 99 -0.68 -4.52 12.19
CA THR A 99 -1.17 -3.25 11.65
C THR A 99 -0.28 -2.86 10.47
N LEU A 100 -0.87 -2.60 9.32
CA LEU A 100 -0.18 -2.28 8.08
C LEU A 100 -0.78 -1.02 7.44
N PRO A 101 0.05 -0.15 6.82
CA PRO A 101 -0.46 0.92 5.97
C PRO A 101 -1.16 0.35 4.74
N LEU A 102 -2.36 0.85 4.43
CA LEU A 102 -3.14 0.35 3.28
C LEU A 102 -2.38 0.56 1.96
N ALA A 103 -1.66 1.67 1.83
CA ALA A 103 -0.84 1.99 0.65
C ALA A 103 0.21 0.90 0.32
N GLU A 104 0.73 0.21 1.34
CA GLU A 104 1.74 -0.84 1.17
C GLU A 104 1.13 -2.19 0.76
N ILE A 105 -0.17 -2.39 1.02
CA ILE A 105 -0.88 -3.63 0.70
C ILE A 105 -1.45 -3.62 -0.72
N VAL A 106 -1.97 -2.47 -1.17
CA VAL A 106 -2.76 -2.37 -2.42
C VAL A 106 -1.95 -2.60 -3.71
N LEU A 107 -0.61 -2.54 -3.65
CA LEU A 107 0.26 -2.67 -4.82
C LEU A 107 0.53 -4.14 -5.18
N ASP A 108 1.38 -4.83 -4.41
CA ASP A 108 1.86 -6.19 -4.73
C ASP A 108 1.91 -7.13 -3.51
N PHE A 109 1.38 -6.72 -2.36
CA PHE A 109 1.50 -7.49 -1.12
C PHE A 109 0.90 -8.89 -1.23
N PHE A 110 -0.29 -9.01 -1.82
CA PHE A 110 -0.98 -10.29 -1.96
C PHE A 110 -0.22 -11.27 -2.86
N ASP A 111 0.38 -10.77 -3.94
CA ASP A 111 1.15 -11.59 -4.87
C ASP A 111 2.47 -12.04 -4.24
N GLN A 112 3.14 -11.14 -3.51
CA GLN A 112 4.34 -11.45 -2.72
C GLN A 112 4.05 -12.47 -1.63
N LEU A 113 2.95 -12.30 -0.90
CA LEU A 113 2.52 -13.22 0.16
C LEU A 113 2.33 -14.62 -0.41
N LYS A 114 1.52 -14.75 -1.48
CA LYS A 114 1.28 -16.03 -2.13
C LYS A 114 2.56 -16.66 -2.68
N SER A 115 3.42 -15.87 -3.32
CA SER A 115 4.68 -16.38 -3.88
C SER A 115 5.58 -16.96 -2.78
N ARG A 116 5.77 -16.22 -1.68
CA ARG A 116 6.63 -16.63 -0.56
C ARG A 116 6.10 -17.82 0.22
N THR A 117 4.79 -18.03 0.24
CA THR A 117 4.16 -19.14 0.97
C THR A 117 3.63 -20.25 0.05
N LYS A 118 4.02 -20.29 -1.22
CA LYS A 118 3.51 -21.26 -2.23
C LYS A 118 1.97 -21.28 -2.33
N GLY A 119 1.31 -20.17 -2.02
CA GLY A 119 -0.14 -20.02 -2.01
C GLY A 119 -0.86 -20.52 -0.76
N TYR A 120 -0.15 -21.02 0.25
CA TYR A 120 -0.76 -21.52 1.49
C TYR A 120 -1.17 -20.45 2.49
N ALA A 121 -0.69 -19.21 2.36
CA ALA A 121 -1.11 -18.11 3.22
C ALA A 121 -2.39 -17.46 2.72
N SER A 122 -3.25 -17.09 3.67
CA SER A 122 -4.41 -16.22 3.46
C SER A 122 -4.24 -14.94 4.24
N LEU A 123 -4.74 -13.84 3.68
CA LEU A 123 -4.79 -12.53 4.30
C LEU A 123 -6.25 -12.10 4.35
N ASP A 124 -6.67 -11.67 5.53
CA ASP A 124 -7.89 -10.91 5.76
C ASP A 124 -7.50 -9.57 6.39
N TYR A 125 -8.24 -8.49 6.11
CA TYR A 125 -7.95 -7.19 6.72
C TYR A 125 -9.20 -6.34 6.93
N ASP A 126 -9.17 -5.58 8.02
CA ASP A 126 -10.19 -4.60 8.37
C ASP A 126 -9.58 -3.22 8.54
N VAL A 127 -10.32 -2.18 8.17
CA VAL A 127 -9.87 -0.79 8.32
C VAL A 127 -9.82 -0.44 9.82
N GLU A 128 -8.61 -0.11 10.31
CA GLU A 128 -8.36 0.20 11.73
C GLU A 128 -8.39 1.71 12.01
N GLY A 129 -8.34 2.55 10.96
CA GLY A 129 -8.39 4.00 11.07
C GLY A 129 -7.23 4.64 10.32
N GLU A 130 -6.60 5.64 10.95
CA GLU A 130 -5.52 6.41 10.34
C GLU A 130 -4.36 6.58 11.31
N GLN A 131 -3.14 6.59 10.78
CA GLN A 131 -1.92 6.86 11.55
C GLN A 131 -1.15 8.03 10.96
N VAL A 132 -0.38 8.73 11.81
CA VAL A 132 0.57 9.75 11.36
C VAL A 132 1.77 9.07 10.72
N ALA A 133 2.16 9.53 9.53
CA ALA A 133 3.29 9.00 8.78
C ALA A 133 4.09 10.12 8.10
N ASP A 134 5.40 9.92 7.96
CA ASP A 134 6.28 10.84 7.22
C ASP A 134 6.25 10.49 5.74
N LEU A 135 5.19 10.95 5.08
CA LEU A 135 4.96 10.75 3.66
C LEU A 135 5.48 11.93 2.85
N VAL A 136 6.06 11.64 1.70
CA VAL A 136 6.52 12.62 0.73
C VAL A 136 5.96 12.30 -0.64
N LYS A 137 5.68 13.35 -1.41
CA LYS A 137 5.39 13.24 -2.83
C LYS A 137 6.71 13.09 -3.60
N VAL A 138 6.79 12.10 -4.46
CA VAL A 138 7.88 11.90 -5.42
C VAL A 138 7.32 12.19 -6.80
N ASP A 139 7.90 13.20 -7.46
CA ASP A 139 7.58 13.57 -8.83
C ASP A 139 8.60 13.01 -9.80
N ILE A 140 8.11 12.52 -10.96
CA ILE A 140 8.96 12.06 -12.06
C ILE A 140 8.93 13.13 -13.16
N LEU A 141 10.12 13.63 -13.50
CA LEU A 141 10.28 14.63 -14.55
C LEU A 141 10.75 13.96 -15.85
N LEU A 142 9.99 14.13 -16.93
CA LEU A 142 10.41 13.76 -18.27
C LEU A 142 10.80 15.02 -19.03
N ASN A 143 12.05 15.11 -19.48
CA ASN A 143 12.58 16.27 -20.18
C ASN A 143 12.44 17.60 -19.40
N GLY A 144 12.43 17.54 -18.06
CA GLY A 144 12.25 18.70 -17.20
C GLY A 144 10.80 19.06 -16.88
N ASP A 145 9.84 18.39 -17.51
CA ASP A 145 8.41 18.55 -17.22
C ASP A 145 7.93 17.45 -16.28
N GLY A 146 7.26 17.83 -15.19
CA GLY A 146 6.66 16.88 -14.25
C GLY A 146 5.51 16.12 -14.91
N VAL A 147 5.47 14.80 -14.70
CA VAL A 147 4.40 13.95 -15.21
C VAL A 147 3.59 13.37 -14.06
N ASP A 148 2.48 14.05 -13.77
CA ASP A 148 1.52 13.70 -12.71
C ASP A 148 1.11 12.23 -12.68
N ALA A 149 0.98 11.61 -13.86
CA ALA A 149 0.58 10.21 -13.97
C ALA A 149 1.58 9.22 -13.35
N PHE A 150 2.83 9.65 -13.13
CA PHE A 150 3.89 8.87 -12.50
C PHE A 150 4.25 9.35 -11.09
N SER A 151 3.66 10.45 -10.63
CA SER A 151 3.89 10.93 -9.27
C SER A 151 3.24 9.99 -8.25
N ALA A 152 3.89 9.80 -7.11
CA ALA A 152 3.39 8.94 -6.05
C ALA A 152 3.68 9.51 -4.66
N ILE A 153 2.80 9.20 -3.71
CA ILE A 153 3.01 9.50 -2.30
C ILE A 153 3.60 8.25 -1.65
N VAL A 154 4.79 8.37 -1.09
CA VAL A 154 5.54 7.27 -0.49
C VAL A 154 6.13 7.68 0.85
N HIS A 155 6.46 6.72 1.70
CA HIS A 155 7.17 7.00 2.94
C HIS A 155 8.57 7.56 2.65
N ARG A 156 9.03 8.54 3.43
CA ARG A 156 10.32 9.24 3.21
C ARG A 156 11.49 8.26 3.06
N ASP A 157 11.54 7.24 3.89
CA ASP A 157 12.61 6.23 3.85
C ASP A 157 12.62 5.42 2.54
N ASN A 158 11.46 5.26 1.90
CA ASN A 158 11.29 4.52 0.66
C ASN A 158 11.40 5.40 -0.59
N ALA A 159 11.41 6.74 -0.44
CA ALA A 159 11.36 7.68 -1.55
C ALA A 159 12.50 7.50 -2.56
N TYR A 160 13.72 7.30 -2.06
CA TYR A 160 14.90 7.09 -2.92
C TYR A 160 14.81 5.77 -3.69
N ALA A 161 14.45 4.69 -3.02
CA ALA A 161 14.31 3.37 -3.65
C ALA A 161 13.19 3.36 -4.70
N TYR A 162 12.09 4.07 -4.45
CA TYR A 162 11.00 4.24 -5.40
C TYR A 162 11.47 4.98 -6.66
N GLY A 163 12.13 6.13 -6.49
CA GLY A 163 12.62 6.93 -7.62
C GLY A 163 13.66 6.24 -8.51
N VAL A 164 14.44 5.28 -7.97
CA VAL A 164 15.41 4.48 -8.76
C VAL A 164 14.73 3.34 -9.53
N LYS A 165 13.57 2.86 -9.06
CA LYS A 165 12.86 1.73 -9.66
C LYS A 165 12.03 2.12 -10.89
N MET A 166 11.59 3.38 -10.96
CA MET A 166 10.82 3.95 -12.07
C MET A 166 11.74 4.45 -13.19
#